data_AF-A0A949N4F3-F1
#
_entry.id   AF-A0A949N4F3-F1
#
_cell.length_a   1.000
_cell.length_b   1.000
_cell.length_c   1.000
_cell.angle_alpha   90.00
_cell.angle_beta   90.00
_cell.angle_gamma   90.00
#
_symmetry.space_group_name_H-M   'P 1'
#
loop_
_entity.id
_entity.type
_entity.pdbx_description
1 polymer ?
#
loop_
_entity_poly.entity_id
_entity_poly.type
_entity_poly.pdbx_seq_one_letter_code
_entity_poly.pdbx_strand_id
1 'polypeptide(L)'
;MDRGISRGARWAVGLSCVAMATLIFFPGLQIGQSIDRSPEHASASFPAGTPVLTPDGPIPIEFLRTGQEVITYDRASGEPGLASIIEITSRSHSGTVIEITAGSTVSSTERHAFWVVSGDRLAGRPDAPGDRQSLSSDGRWVAAGDIQRGDRLLSIDGEREVTRVTTGSMEGPVYDLRVTGAGAVAVGSGVFAGDVTRDEAPVVPSYGGGGGCFVAGTPVLTSSGAVPIERVGAGDRVWAWDPTVRSWSLQEVGGLLVHNYTGDIIDITASGLQLTATGNHPFWVQSGAGLRDRPLAEDLGGSSLVPGAAGRWVSARDLRAGDTLITRSGFVVVHAIAVRAGSPGQMQTVYNLSVGVHHTYAVGSTGVVVHNKGAAEEESAG
;
A
#
# COMPACT_ATOMS: atom_id res chain seq x y z
N MET A 1 -5.89 -66.57 -36.85
CA MET A 1 -7.26 -67.05 -36.59
C MET A 1 -7.64 -66.45 -35.24
N ASP A 2 -8.32 -65.30 -35.23
CA ASP A 2 -9.79 -65.17 -35.10
C ASP A 2 -10.29 -65.71 -33.74
N ARG A 3 -11.11 -65.06 -32.91
CA ARG A 3 -11.86 -63.77 -32.95
C ARG A 3 -12.58 -63.60 -31.58
N GLY A 4 -13.06 -62.39 -31.25
CA GLY A 4 -14.20 -62.14 -30.33
C GLY A 4 -13.86 -61.38 -29.03
N ILE A 5 -13.92 -60.03 -28.95
CA ILE A 5 -15.08 -59.11 -28.78
C ILE A 5 -15.84 -59.28 -27.44
N SER A 6 -15.76 -58.29 -26.53
CA SER A 6 -16.89 -57.37 -26.18
C SER A 6 -16.65 -56.47 -24.94
N ARG A 7 -16.70 -55.16 -25.19
CA ARG A 7 -17.40 -54.05 -24.48
C ARG A 7 -17.52 -54.03 -22.93
N GLY A 8 -17.01 -52.94 -22.34
CA GLY A 8 -17.83 -51.94 -21.63
C GLY A 8 -17.91 -51.96 -20.09
N ALA A 9 -17.33 -50.96 -19.42
CA ALA A 9 -17.71 -50.45 -18.09
C ALA A 9 -17.20 -49.00 -17.97
N ARG A 10 -18.02 -47.96 -18.16
CA ARG A 10 -18.89 -47.27 -17.18
C ARG A 10 -18.18 -46.88 -15.87
N TRP A 11 -17.80 -45.61 -15.79
CA TRP A 11 -17.40 -44.89 -14.57
C TRP A 11 -18.64 -44.56 -13.74
N ALA A 12 -18.72 -45.10 -12.53
CA ALA A 12 -19.62 -44.63 -11.47
C ALA A 12 -19.08 -45.07 -10.10
N VAL A 13 -18.49 -44.12 -9.38
CA VAL A 13 -18.25 -44.11 -7.92
C VAL A 13 -18.02 -42.63 -7.63
N GLY A 14 -18.88 -41.88 -6.96
CA GLY A 14 -19.51 -42.17 -5.68
C GLY A 14 -18.87 -41.22 -4.65
N LEU A 15 -19.35 -39.97 -4.62
CA LEU A 15 -18.96 -38.98 -3.60
C LEU A 15 -19.41 -39.47 -2.22
N SER A 16 -18.48 -39.68 -1.32
CA SER A 16 -18.71 -39.54 0.12
C SER A 16 -17.39 -39.29 0.83
N CYS A 17 -17.11 -38.02 1.14
CA CYS A 17 -16.08 -37.64 2.11
C CYS A 17 -16.78 -36.81 3.18
N VAL A 18 -17.18 -37.48 4.27
CA VAL A 18 -17.53 -36.82 5.53
C VAL A 18 -16.22 -36.66 6.30
N ALA A 19 -15.67 -35.46 6.34
CA ALA A 19 -14.58 -35.11 7.24
C ALA A 19 -15.18 -34.52 8.52
N MET A 20 -15.20 -35.30 9.59
CA MET A 20 -15.50 -34.83 10.94
C MET A 20 -14.31 -34.00 11.44
N ALA A 21 -14.47 -32.68 11.53
CA ALA A 21 -13.53 -31.80 12.22
C ALA A 21 -13.81 -31.83 13.72
N THR A 22 -12.88 -32.39 14.49
CA THR A 22 -12.89 -32.35 15.96
C THR A 22 -12.51 -30.94 16.42
N LEU A 23 -13.45 -30.23 17.05
CA LEU A 23 -13.24 -28.95 17.71
C LEU A 23 -12.34 -29.12 18.94
N ILE A 24 -11.15 -28.50 18.92
CA ILE A 24 -10.33 -28.31 20.13
C ILE A 24 -10.62 -26.91 20.67
N PHE A 25 -11.17 -26.87 21.87
CA PHE A 25 -11.58 -25.68 22.61
C PHE A 25 -10.36 -25.10 23.36
N PHE A 26 -9.94 -23.87 23.05
CA PHE A 26 -9.00 -23.10 23.87
C PHE A 26 -9.76 -21.93 24.51
N PRO A 27 -9.88 -21.86 25.85
CA PRO A 27 -10.48 -20.70 26.49
C PRO A 27 -9.42 -19.61 26.70
N GLY A 28 -9.78 -18.37 26.36
CA GLY A 28 -9.20 -17.18 26.98
C GLY A 28 -8.15 -16.42 26.16
N LEU A 29 -8.60 -15.60 25.21
CA LEU A 29 -8.01 -14.28 25.00
C LEU A 29 -9.10 -13.33 24.48
N GLN A 30 -9.53 -12.42 25.35
CA GLN A 30 -10.58 -11.46 25.05
C GLN A 30 -9.94 -10.30 24.27
N ILE A 31 -10.12 -10.31 22.94
CA ILE A 31 -9.69 -9.23 22.06
C ILE A 31 -10.68 -8.07 22.29
N GLY A 32 -10.19 -6.94 22.78
CA GLY A 32 -10.99 -5.74 22.98
C GLY A 32 -11.53 -5.24 21.64
N GLN A 33 -12.83 -5.36 21.42
CA GLN A 33 -13.54 -4.63 20.38
C GLN A 33 -13.94 -3.27 20.94
N SER A 34 -13.44 -2.20 20.35
CA SER A 34 -13.97 -0.85 20.60
C SER A 34 -15.33 -0.74 19.92
N ILE A 35 -16.40 -0.77 20.71
CA ILE A 35 -17.76 -0.46 20.26
C ILE A 35 -17.90 1.07 20.33
N ASP A 36 -17.78 1.75 19.19
CA ASP A 36 -18.24 3.14 19.08
C ASP A 36 -19.77 3.16 19.17
N ARG A 37 -20.29 3.88 20.17
CA ARG A 37 -21.72 4.05 20.46
C ARG A 37 -22.17 5.48 20.13
N SER A 38 -21.85 5.97 18.95
CA SER A 38 -22.40 7.21 18.43
C SER A 38 -23.63 6.90 17.56
N PRO A 39 -24.85 7.31 17.96
CA PRO A 39 -26.03 7.21 17.10
C PRO A 39 -25.88 8.21 15.96
N GLU A 40 -26.50 7.94 14.81
CA GLU A 40 -26.77 8.92 13.73
C GLU A 40 -25.70 9.26 12.67
N HIS A 41 -25.03 8.28 12.07
CA HIS A 41 -24.69 8.35 10.63
C HIS A 41 -24.71 6.94 10.01
N ALA A 42 -25.63 6.67 9.08
CA ALA A 42 -25.54 5.47 8.24
C ALA A 42 -24.30 5.61 7.34
N SER A 43 -23.15 5.12 7.79
CA SER A 43 -21.90 5.18 7.04
C SER A 43 -22.04 4.41 5.71
N ALA A 44 -21.44 4.93 4.63
CA ALA A 44 -21.41 4.23 3.35
C ALA A 44 -20.80 2.83 3.54
N SER A 45 -21.49 1.79 3.08
CA SER A 45 -21.06 0.40 3.26
C SER A 45 -21.70 -0.56 2.26
N PHE A 46 -21.13 -1.74 2.16
CA PHE A 46 -21.59 -2.84 1.32
C PHE A 46 -22.08 -4.05 2.14
N PRO A 47 -23.13 -4.75 1.70
CA PRO A 47 -23.55 -6.02 2.30
C PRO A 47 -22.47 -7.12 2.19
N ALA A 48 -22.50 -8.09 3.10
CA ALA A 48 -21.79 -9.36 2.94
C ALA A 48 -22.06 -10.00 1.57
N GLY A 49 -21.05 -10.66 1.00
CA GLY A 49 -21.09 -11.25 -0.33
C GLY A 49 -20.69 -10.28 -1.45
N THR A 50 -20.50 -8.99 -1.15
CA THR A 50 -20.06 -8.01 -2.15
C THR A 50 -18.66 -8.36 -2.66
N PRO A 51 -18.47 -8.64 -3.96
CA PRO A 51 -17.16 -8.99 -4.49
C PRO A 51 -16.30 -7.74 -4.58
N VAL A 52 -15.13 -7.76 -3.95
CA VAL A 52 -14.09 -6.74 -4.07
C VAL A 52 -12.96 -7.32 -4.90
N LEU A 53 -12.51 -6.59 -5.92
CA LEU A 53 -11.47 -7.10 -6.81
C LEU A 53 -10.10 -7.00 -6.13
N THR A 54 -9.35 -8.10 -6.19
CA THR A 54 -7.95 -8.19 -5.78
C THR A 54 -7.10 -8.65 -6.96
N PRO A 55 -5.75 -8.55 -6.90
CA PRO A 55 -4.87 -9.08 -7.95
C PRO A 55 -5.13 -10.56 -8.29
N ASP A 56 -5.52 -11.34 -7.28
CA ASP A 56 -5.74 -12.78 -7.39
C ASP A 56 -7.21 -13.15 -7.70
N GLY A 57 -8.06 -12.15 -7.91
CA GLY A 57 -9.47 -12.32 -8.24
C GLY A 57 -10.44 -11.70 -7.22
N PRO A 58 -11.75 -11.78 -7.46
CA PRO A 58 -12.75 -11.20 -6.59
C PRO A 58 -12.88 -11.98 -5.28
N ILE A 59 -12.87 -11.26 -4.15
CA ILE A 59 -13.06 -11.84 -2.81
C ILE A 59 -14.25 -11.14 -2.16
N PRO A 60 -15.20 -11.88 -1.55
CA PRO A 60 -16.29 -11.28 -0.78
C PRO A 60 -15.74 -10.39 0.35
N ILE A 61 -16.34 -9.21 0.52
CA ILE A 61 -15.85 -8.16 1.41
C ILE A 61 -15.62 -8.62 2.86
N GLU A 62 -16.43 -9.54 3.37
CA GLU A 62 -16.32 -10.13 4.71
C GLU A 62 -15.10 -11.06 4.89
N PHE A 63 -14.53 -11.55 3.79
CA PHE A 63 -13.36 -12.42 3.81
C PHE A 63 -12.04 -11.67 3.58
N LEU A 64 -12.10 -10.38 3.27
CA LEU A 64 -10.92 -9.53 3.18
C LEU A 64 -10.24 -9.36 4.54
N ARG A 65 -8.96 -9.05 4.50
CA ARG A 65 -8.13 -8.81 5.69
C ARG A 65 -7.36 -7.49 5.55
N THR A 66 -7.12 -6.81 6.66
CA THR A 66 -6.17 -5.70 6.69
C THR A 66 -4.80 -6.17 6.19
N GLY A 67 -4.15 -5.36 5.37
CA GLY A 67 -2.92 -5.66 4.65
C GLY A 67 -3.13 -6.27 3.25
N GLN A 68 -4.33 -6.78 2.95
CA GLN A 68 -4.62 -7.38 1.65
C GLN A 68 -4.76 -6.31 0.56
N GLU A 69 -4.21 -6.58 -0.63
CA GLU A 69 -4.32 -5.68 -1.77
C GLU A 69 -5.68 -5.80 -2.46
N VAL A 70 -6.28 -4.66 -2.76
CA VAL A 70 -7.47 -4.52 -3.59
C VAL A 70 -7.17 -3.61 -4.76
N ILE A 71 -7.89 -3.81 -5.87
CA ILE A 71 -7.80 -2.93 -7.03
C ILE A 71 -8.49 -1.62 -6.68
N THR A 72 -7.77 -0.52 -6.87
CA THR A 72 -8.27 0.83 -6.66
C THR A 72 -8.19 1.65 -7.94
N TYR A 73 -8.77 2.85 -7.92
CA TYR A 73 -8.54 3.84 -8.96
C TYR A 73 -7.92 5.09 -8.36
N ASP A 74 -6.79 5.49 -8.91
CA ASP A 74 -6.17 6.77 -8.61
C ASP A 74 -6.52 7.77 -9.72
N ARG A 75 -7.30 8.79 -9.37
CA ARG A 75 -7.72 9.82 -10.33
C ARG A 75 -6.54 10.69 -10.80
N ALA A 76 -5.45 10.78 -10.05
CA ALA A 76 -4.28 11.57 -10.42
C ALA A 76 -3.48 10.89 -11.54
N SER A 77 -3.40 9.56 -11.53
CA SER A 77 -2.70 8.78 -12.56
C SER A 77 -3.61 8.33 -13.71
N GLY A 78 -4.93 8.25 -13.49
CA GLY A 78 -5.90 7.87 -14.52
C GLY A 78 -5.96 6.37 -14.81
N GLU A 79 -5.32 5.53 -13.99
CA GLU A 79 -5.20 4.09 -14.20
C GLU A 79 -5.62 3.31 -12.94
N PRO A 80 -6.13 2.07 -13.07
CA PRO A 80 -6.33 1.18 -11.94
C PRO A 80 -5.01 0.92 -11.20
N GLY A 81 -5.01 1.16 -9.89
CA GLY A 81 -3.90 0.92 -8.98
C GLY A 81 -4.16 -0.24 -8.03
N LEU A 82 -3.20 -0.50 -7.14
CA LEU A 82 -3.37 -1.38 -6.00
C LEU A 82 -3.25 -0.57 -4.71
N ALA A 83 -4.10 -0.88 -3.74
CA ALA A 83 -3.99 -0.33 -2.39
C ALA A 83 -4.20 -1.43 -1.36
N SER A 84 -3.51 -1.31 -0.22
CA SER A 84 -3.67 -2.24 0.89
C SER A 84 -4.83 -1.80 1.77
N ILE A 85 -5.66 -2.74 2.20
CA ILE A 85 -6.71 -2.48 3.20
C ILE A 85 -6.04 -2.13 4.53
N ILE A 86 -6.24 -0.91 5.04
CA ILE A 86 -5.70 -0.49 6.35
C ILE A 86 -6.73 -0.65 7.47
N GLU A 87 -8.01 -0.67 7.14
CA GLU A 87 -9.09 -0.80 8.10
C GLU A 87 -10.28 -1.51 7.46
N ILE A 88 -10.90 -2.41 8.21
CA ILE A 88 -12.19 -3.02 7.85
C ILE A 88 -13.13 -2.71 9.00
N THR A 89 -14.19 -1.97 8.72
CA THR A 89 -15.25 -1.75 9.70
C THR A 89 -16.46 -2.59 9.32
N SER A 90 -17.15 -3.13 10.32
CA SER A 90 -18.36 -3.91 10.12
C SER A 90 -19.41 -3.51 11.14
N ARG A 91 -20.68 -3.46 10.73
CA ARG A 91 -21.81 -3.27 11.64
C ARG A 91 -23.04 -4.00 11.14
N SER A 92 -24.00 -4.23 12.03
CA SER A 92 -25.33 -4.69 11.64
C SER A 92 -26.11 -3.55 10.98
N HIS A 93 -26.79 -3.86 9.89
CA HIS A 93 -27.68 -2.97 9.18
C HIS A 93 -29.05 -3.64 8.98
N SER A 94 -30.11 -2.89 9.23
CA SER A 94 -31.48 -3.26 8.92
C SER A 94 -32.10 -2.09 8.18
N GLY A 95 -32.32 -2.22 6.88
CA GLY A 95 -32.77 -1.10 6.08
C GLY A 95 -32.57 -1.28 4.57
N THR A 96 -32.70 -0.16 3.87
CA THR A 96 -32.69 -0.11 2.41
C THR A 96 -31.31 -0.38 1.83
N VAL A 97 -31.27 -1.19 0.78
CA VAL A 97 -30.12 -1.35 -0.11
C VAL A 97 -30.49 -1.03 -1.54
N ILE A 98 -29.51 -0.54 -2.29
CA ILE A 98 -29.61 -0.31 -3.72
C ILE A 98 -28.81 -1.40 -4.42
N GLU A 99 -29.47 -2.08 -5.36
CA GLU A 99 -28.84 -3.05 -6.25
C GLU A 99 -28.61 -2.40 -7.61
N ILE A 100 -27.35 -2.27 -8.00
CA ILE A 100 -26.92 -1.66 -9.27
C ILE A 100 -26.37 -2.77 -10.16
N THR A 101 -26.89 -2.89 -11.38
CA THR A 101 -26.42 -3.88 -12.37
C THR A 101 -25.69 -3.20 -13.51
N ALA A 102 -24.36 -3.34 -13.51
CA ALA A 102 -23.47 -2.87 -14.56
C ALA A 102 -22.48 -3.99 -14.89
N GLY A 103 -22.84 -4.90 -15.80
CA GLY A 103 -22.14 -6.18 -15.99
C GLY A 103 -22.55 -7.23 -14.95
N SER A 104 -22.16 -7.03 -13.68
CA SER A 104 -22.66 -7.80 -12.53
C SER A 104 -23.55 -6.92 -11.64
N THR A 105 -24.32 -7.54 -10.76
CA THR A 105 -25.09 -6.82 -9.73
C THR A 105 -24.23 -6.61 -8.49
N VAL A 106 -24.15 -5.37 -8.02
CA VAL A 106 -23.56 -4.98 -6.73
C VAL A 106 -24.67 -4.41 -5.86
N SER A 107 -24.75 -4.86 -4.61
CA SER A 107 -25.65 -4.29 -3.61
C SER A 107 -24.88 -3.34 -2.72
N SER A 108 -25.49 -2.21 -2.34
CA SER A 108 -24.85 -1.17 -1.54
C SER A 108 -25.87 -0.44 -0.68
N THR A 109 -25.43 0.13 0.44
CA THR A 109 -26.23 1.16 1.14
C THR A 109 -26.43 2.39 0.25
N GLU A 110 -27.53 3.12 0.47
CA GLU A 110 -27.98 4.25 -0.36
C GLU A 110 -26.94 5.37 -0.51
N ARG A 111 -26.13 5.60 0.52
CA ARG A 111 -25.18 6.71 0.58
C ARG A 111 -23.80 6.40 0.00
N HIS A 112 -23.53 5.15 -0.38
CA HIS A 112 -22.22 4.81 -0.94
C HIS A 112 -22.03 5.45 -2.31
N ALA A 113 -20.92 6.13 -2.53
CA ALA A 113 -20.68 6.82 -3.78
C ALA A 113 -20.04 5.89 -4.83
N PHE A 114 -20.42 6.11 -6.08
CA PHE A 114 -19.82 5.51 -7.28
C PHE A 114 -19.39 6.62 -8.23
N TRP A 115 -18.30 6.40 -8.97
CA TRP A 115 -17.85 7.38 -9.97
C TRP A 115 -18.67 7.22 -11.26
N VAL A 116 -19.46 8.23 -11.60
CA VAL A 116 -20.28 8.28 -12.81
C VAL A 116 -19.62 9.20 -13.82
N VAL A 117 -19.20 8.63 -14.95
CA VAL A 117 -18.54 9.36 -16.05
C VAL A 117 -19.56 10.16 -16.85
N SER A 118 -20.72 9.56 -17.15
CA SER A 118 -21.80 10.24 -17.86
C SER A 118 -23.16 9.63 -17.53
N GLY A 119 -24.22 10.42 -17.71
CA GLY A 119 -25.59 10.00 -17.41
C GLY A 119 -26.59 11.13 -17.57
N ASP A 120 -27.89 10.78 -17.64
CA ASP A 120 -28.95 11.75 -17.85
C ASP A 120 -29.02 12.75 -16.70
N ARG A 121 -28.96 14.04 -17.05
CA ARG A 121 -29.02 15.17 -16.10
C ARG A 121 -28.01 15.06 -14.95
N LEU A 122 -26.87 14.39 -15.17
CA LEU A 122 -25.85 14.13 -14.14
C LEU A 122 -25.38 15.40 -13.41
N ALA A 123 -25.23 16.51 -14.14
CA ALA A 123 -24.84 17.79 -13.55
C ALA A 123 -25.89 18.39 -12.60
N GLY A 124 -27.16 18.01 -12.73
CA GLY A 124 -28.25 18.49 -11.88
C GLY A 124 -28.56 17.59 -10.69
N ARG A 125 -27.82 16.50 -10.48
CA ARG A 125 -28.03 15.58 -9.35
C ARG A 125 -27.37 16.09 -8.06
N PRO A 126 -27.88 15.69 -6.88
CA PRO A 126 -27.24 16.00 -5.60
C PRO A 126 -25.79 15.54 -5.55
N ASP A 127 -24.95 16.27 -4.81
CA ASP A 127 -23.60 15.81 -4.49
C ASP A 127 -23.65 14.55 -3.63
N ALA A 128 -22.75 13.61 -3.92
CA ALA A 128 -22.57 12.46 -3.05
C ALA A 128 -22.15 12.93 -1.64
N PRO A 129 -22.58 12.24 -0.58
CA PRO A 129 -22.15 12.51 0.79
C PRO A 129 -20.65 12.70 0.92
N GLY A 130 -20.23 13.89 1.35
CA GLY A 130 -18.82 14.19 1.59
C GLY A 130 -18.04 14.71 0.39
N ASP A 131 -18.67 14.85 -0.77
CA ASP A 131 -18.06 15.45 -1.95
C ASP A 131 -17.86 16.95 -1.77
N ARG A 132 -16.61 17.41 -1.94
CA ARG A 132 -16.25 18.83 -2.00
C ARG A 132 -16.03 19.31 -3.44
N GLN A 133 -15.97 18.41 -4.43
CA GLN A 133 -15.69 18.74 -5.82
C GLN A 133 -16.92 18.54 -6.71
N SER A 134 -17.58 19.67 -6.98
CA SER A 134 -18.58 19.80 -8.03
C SER A 134 -17.96 19.46 -9.39
N LEU A 135 -18.40 18.37 -10.03
CA LEU A 135 -18.26 18.03 -11.46
C LEU A 135 -16.89 18.35 -12.10
N SER A 136 -16.10 17.30 -12.37
CA SER A 136 -14.97 17.41 -13.31
C SER A 136 -15.45 17.10 -14.74
N SER A 137 -14.61 17.40 -15.74
CA SER A 137 -14.87 17.03 -17.15
C SER A 137 -15.06 15.53 -17.35
N ASP A 138 -14.58 14.72 -16.41
CA ASP A 138 -14.42 13.27 -16.53
C ASP A 138 -15.44 12.50 -15.65
N GLY A 139 -16.40 13.23 -15.04
CA GLY A 139 -17.49 12.66 -14.24
C GLY A 139 -17.66 13.30 -12.87
N ARG A 140 -18.41 12.62 -12.01
CA ARG A 140 -18.60 12.97 -10.60
C ARG A 140 -18.96 11.77 -9.73
N TRP A 141 -18.81 11.94 -8.43
CA TRP A 141 -19.36 11.00 -7.46
C TRP A 141 -20.88 11.13 -7.35
N VAL A 142 -21.57 10.00 -7.41
CA VAL A 142 -23.03 9.91 -7.24
C VAL A 142 -23.33 8.86 -6.18
N ALA A 143 -24.18 9.20 -5.23
CA ALA A 143 -24.65 8.25 -4.22
C ALA A 143 -25.44 7.11 -4.88
N ALA A 144 -25.33 5.89 -4.35
CA ALA A 144 -26.00 4.71 -4.88
C ALA A 144 -27.50 4.94 -5.11
N GLY A 145 -28.17 5.64 -4.18
CA GLY A 145 -29.60 5.99 -4.29
C GLY A 145 -29.96 6.89 -5.47
N ASP A 146 -29.00 7.64 -6.00
CA ASP A 146 -29.17 8.58 -7.11
C ASP A 146 -28.68 8.03 -8.45
N ILE A 147 -28.19 6.79 -8.48
CA ILE A 147 -27.78 6.09 -9.71
C ILE A 147 -29.03 5.68 -10.50
N GLN A 148 -28.98 5.90 -11.81
CA GLN A 148 -30.06 5.66 -12.74
C GLN A 148 -29.64 4.67 -13.82
N ARG A 149 -30.63 3.98 -14.39
CA ARG A 149 -30.40 3.19 -15.60
C ARG A 149 -29.92 4.10 -16.73
N GLY A 150 -28.88 3.67 -17.45
CA GLY A 150 -28.22 4.43 -18.51
C GLY A 150 -26.99 5.22 -18.04
N ASP A 151 -26.75 5.33 -16.73
CA ASP A 151 -25.51 5.91 -16.22
C ASP A 151 -24.31 5.05 -16.63
N ARG A 152 -23.18 5.69 -16.90
CA ARG A 152 -21.91 5.04 -17.23
C ARG A 152 -20.96 5.18 -16.05
N LEU A 153 -20.73 4.07 -15.35
CA LEU A 153 -19.82 4.00 -14.22
C LEU A 153 -18.39 3.78 -14.70
N LEU A 154 -17.42 4.43 -14.07
CA LEU A 154 -16.02 4.12 -14.29
C LEU A 154 -15.71 2.71 -13.77
N SER A 155 -14.94 1.96 -14.54
CA SER A 155 -14.58 0.57 -14.31
C SER A 155 -13.11 0.34 -14.63
N ILE A 156 -12.53 -0.75 -14.11
CA ILE A 156 -11.14 -1.16 -14.38
C ILE A 156 -10.79 -1.30 -15.87
N ASP A 157 -11.80 -1.50 -16.73
CA ASP A 157 -11.69 -1.71 -18.17
C ASP A 157 -12.33 -0.58 -18.99
N GLY A 158 -12.52 0.60 -18.37
CA GLY A 158 -13.10 1.79 -18.99
C GLY A 158 -14.43 2.15 -18.35
N GLU A 159 -15.53 1.97 -19.06
CA GLU A 159 -16.86 2.38 -18.60
C GLU A 159 -17.87 1.23 -18.70
N ARG A 160 -18.77 1.16 -17.73
CA ARG A 160 -19.89 0.20 -17.72
C ARG A 160 -21.22 0.91 -17.60
N GLU A 161 -22.13 0.60 -18.52
CA GLU A 161 -23.49 1.10 -18.47
C GLU A 161 -24.32 0.37 -17.40
N VAL A 162 -25.05 1.15 -16.60
CA VAL A 162 -26.03 0.66 -15.64
C VAL A 162 -27.28 0.21 -16.39
N THR A 163 -27.49 -1.10 -16.42
CA THR A 163 -28.62 -1.73 -17.13
C THR A 163 -29.88 -1.82 -16.27
N ARG A 164 -29.71 -1.87 -14.94
CA ARG A 164 -30.82 -1.99 -13.97
C ARG A 164 -30.41 -1.42 -12.62
N VAL A 165 -31.34 -0.71 -11.97
CA VAL A 165 -31.24 -0.28 -10.57
C VAL A 165 -32.53 -0.73 -9.87
N THR A 166 -32.41 -1.38 -8.72
CA THR A 166 -33.54 -1.79 -7.88
C THR A 166 -33.29 -1.44 -6.42
N THR A 167 -34.36 -1.15 -5.69
CA THR A 167 -34.32 -0.89 -4.25
C THR A 167 -34.81 -2.12 -3.52
N GLY A 168 -34.03 -2.61 -2.57
CA GLY A 168 -34.34 -3.75 -1.72
C GLY A 168 -34.24 -3.39 -0.23
N SER A 169 -34.46 -4.39 0.62
CA SER A 169 -34.24 -4.30 2.07
C SER A 169 -33.37 -5.47 2.51
N MET A 170 -32.49 -5.24 3.47
CA MET A 170 -31.65 -6.27 4.07
C MET A 170 -31.65 -6.18 5.60
N GLU A 171 -31.41 -7.33 6.24
CA GLU A 171 -31.02 -7.41 7.64
C GLU A 171 -29.74 -8.26 7.71
N GLY A 172 -28.63 -7.69 8.17
CA GLY A 172 -27.35 -8.38 8.22
C GLY A 172 -26.13 -7.47 8.34
N PRO A 173 -24.92 -8.04 8.33
CA PRO A 173 -23.70 -7.26 8.41
C PRO A 173 -23.42 -6.50 7.10
N VAL A 174 -23.02 -5.24 7.26
CA VAL A 174 -22.43 -4.42 6.21
C VAL A 174 -21.00 -4.05 6.58
N TYR A 175 -20.17 -3.88 5.56
CA TYR A 175 -18.73 -3.67 5.66
C TYR A 175 -18.33 -2.41 4.91
N ASP A 176 -17.33 -1.72 5.44
CA ASP A 176 -16.66 -0.62 4.77
C ASP A 176 -15.14 -0.81 4.88
N LEU A 177 -14.44 -0.39 3.83
CA LEU A 177 -13.00 -0.59 3.69
C LEU A 177 -12.31 0.76 3.66
N ARG A 178 -11.24 0.86 4.45
CA ARG A 178 -10.26 1.92 4.28
C ARG A 178 -9.02 1.31 3.65
N VAL A 179 -8.50 1.97 2.62
CA VAL A 179 -7.30 1.54 1.90
C VAL A 179 -6.18 2.58 2.04
N THR A 180 -4.95 2.19 1.76
CA THR A 180 -3.81 3.12 1.70
C THR A 180 -4.00 4.14 0.58
N GLY A 181 -3.77 5.43 0.89
CA GLY A 181 -3.94 6.52 -0.07
C GLY A 181 -5.38 7.03 -0.18
N ALA A 182 -5.64 7.85 -1.19
CA ALA A 182 -6.98 8.21 -1.64
C ALA A 182 -7.39 7.19 -2.71
N GLY A 183 -8.51 6.49 -2.55
CA GLY A 183 -8.85 5.48 -3.55
C GLY A 183 -10.27 4.96 -3.46
N ALA A 184 -10.96 5.03 -4.60
CA ALA A 184 -12.11 4.20 -4.89
C ALA A 184 -11.68 2.73 -4.99
N VAL A 185 -12.47 1.81 -4.47
CA VAL A 185 -12.22 0.37 -4.56
C VAL A 185 -13.06 -0.22 -5.69
N ALA A 186 -12.48 -1.14 -6.47
CA ALA A 186 -13.19 -1.86 -7.52
C ALA A 186 -14.08 -2.97 -6.93
N VAL A 187 -15.37 -2.93 -7.24
CA VAL A 187 -16.38 -3.89 -6.77
C VAL A 187 -17.15 -4.54 -7.91
N GLY A 188 -17.67 -5.74 -7.67
CA GLY A 188 -18.49 -6.49 -8.62
C GLY A 188 -17.78 -6.81 -9.93
N SER A 189 -18.20 -6.15 -11.00
CA SER A 189 -17.63 -6.26 -12.36
C SER A 189 -16.44 -5.32 -12.58
N GLY A 190 -15.96 -4.69 -11.51
CA GLY A 190 -14.84 -3.76 -11.52
C GLY A 190 -15.22 -2.28 -11.53
N VAL A 191 -16.47 -1.94 -11.19
CA VAL A 191 -16.90 -0.54 -11.05
C VAL A 191 -16.33 0.06 -9.76
N PHE A 192 -15.96 1.33 -9.79
CA PHE A 192 -15.29 1.98 -8.67
C PHE A 192 -16.27 2.65 -7.71
N ALA A 193 -16.08 2.38 -6.42
CA ALA A 193 -16.88 2.92 -5.33
C ALA A 193 -15.98 3.31 -4.16
N GLY A 194 -16.20 4.48 -3.55
CA GLY A 194 -15.34 4.95 -2.45
C GLY A 194 -15.93 6.09 -1.62
N ASP A 195 -15.26 6.43 -0.52
CA ASP A 195 -15.60 7.55 0.36
C ASP A 195 -15.06 8.87 -0.21
N VAL A 196 -15.98 9.79 -0.53
CA VAL A 196 -15.66 11.06 -1.20
C VAL A 196 -14.98 12.07 -0.28
N THR A 197 -14.98 11.85 1.04
CA THR A 197 -14.38 12.78 2.01
C THR A 197 -12.86 12.75 2.06
N ARG A 198 -12.20 11.82 1.37
CA ARG A 198 -10.78 11.48 1.63
C ARG A 198 -9.90 11.34 0.40
N ASP A 199 -10.13 12.19 -0.61
CA ASP A 199 -9.12 12.51 -1.63
C ASP A 199 -7.89 13.24 -1.04
N GLU A 200 -7.90 13.55 0.26
CA GLU A 200 -6.72 13.97 1.01
C GLU A 200 -6.19 12.79 1.84
N ALA A 201 -4.93 12.42 1.60
CA ALA A 201 -4.20 11.41 2.33
C ALA A 201 -4.31 11.63 3.86
N PRO A 202 -4.47 10.57 4.67
CA PRO A 202 -4.61 10.73 6.10
C PRO A 202 -3.35 11.37 6.72
N VAL A 203 -3.57 12.39 7.54
CA VAL A 203 -2.53 12.99 8.37
C VAL A 203 -2.12 11.98 9.45
N VAL A 204 -1.00 11.28 9.22
CA VAL A 204 -0.24 10.56 10.25
C VAL A 204 0.70 11.53 10.98
N PRO A 205 1.02 11.31 12.27
CA PRO A 205 1.86 12.22 13.03
C PRO A 205 3.24 12.34 12.37
N SER A 206 3.51 13.51 11.79
CA SER A 206 4.83 13.88 11.28
C SER A 206 5.80 14.01 12.45
N TYR A 207 6.73 13.08 12.58
CA TYR A 207 7.93 13.30 13.38
C TYR A 207 8.80 14.27 12.59
N GLY A 208 8.71 15.56 12.93
CA GLY A 208 9.39 16.64 12.23
C GLY A 208 10.87 16.33 11.97
N GLY A 209 11.22 16.26 10.69
CA GLY A 209 12.58 16.12 10.20
C GLY A 209 12.74 15.00 9.17
N GLY A 210 12.31 15.24 7.93
CA GLY A 210 12.35 14.24 6.85
C GLY A 210 13.73 13.62 6.64
N GLY A 211 13.76 12.30 6.41
CA GLY A 211 14.92 11.51 5.99
C GLY A 211 15.76 10.93 7.12
N GLY A 212 15.90 9.59 7.16
CA GLY A 212 16.78 8.91 8.11
C GLY A 212 18.27 9.23 7.94
N CYS A 213 19.11 8.83 8.90
CA CYS A 213 20.54 9.16 8.99
C CYS A 213 21.41 7.97 9.46
N PHE A 214 22.73 8.14 9.45
CA PHE A 214 23.73 7.17 9.92
C PHE A 214 24.59 7.74 11.05
N VAL A 215 25.21 6.87 11.84
CA VAL A 215 26.20 7.27 12.85
C VAL A 215 27.56 7.58 12.22
N ALA A 216 28.40 8.35 12.93
CA ALA A 216 29.80 8.58 12.54
C ALA A 216 30.55 7.25 12.32
N GLY A 217 31.51 7.26 11.38
CA GLY A 217 32.29 6.09 11.01
C GLY A 217 31.62 5.19 9.97
N THR A 218 30.35 5.44 9.62
CA THR A 218 29.65 4.67 8.58
C THR A 218 30.38 4.82 7.24
N PRO A 219 30.90 3.74 6.63
CA PRO A 219 31.63 3.85 5.38
C PRO A 219 30.70 4.19 4.22
N VAL A 220 31.06 5.14 3.38
CA VAL A 220 30.40 5.49 2.11
C VAL A 220 31.35 5.12 0.98
N LEU A 221 30.86 4.42 -0.04
CA LEU A 221 31.69 4.05 -1.20
C LEU A 221 31.82 5.22 -2.17
N THR A 222 33.00 5.81 -2.20
CA THR A 222 33.36 6.89 -3.12
C THR A 222 34.16 6.35 -4.32
N SER A 223 34.46 7.24 -5.27
CA SER A 223 35.37 6.92 -6.38
C SER A 223 36.82 6.61 -5.95
N SER A 224 37.22 6.99 -4.73
CA SER A 224 38.55 6.76 -4.16
C SER A 224 38.60 5.65 -3.11
N GLY A 225 37.45 5.02 -2.79
CA GLY A 225 37.34 3.94 -1.82
C GLY A 225 36.30 4.23 -0.74
N ALA A 226 36.34 3.48 0.36
CA ALA A 226 35.42 3.69 1.47
C ALA A 226 35.87 4.87 2.33
N VAL A 227 35.00 5.87 2.52
CA VAL A 227 35.25 7.07 3.33
C VAL A 227 34.19 7.15 4.44
N PRO A 228 34.55 7.42 5.71
CA PRO A 228 33.57 7.66 6.77
C PRO A 228 32.62 8.80 6.41
N ILE A 229 31.31 8.63 6.64
CA ILE A 229 30.27 9.56 6.20
C ILE A 229 30.50 11.01 6.66
N GLU A 230 31.00 11.21 7.87
CA GLU A 230 31.30 12.53 8.45
C GLU A 230 32.49 13.25 7.78
N ARG A 231 33.20 12.56 6.87
CA ARG A 231 34.33 13.09 6.10
C ARG A 231 34.01 13.28 4.62
N VAL A 232 32.82 12.86 4.17
CA VAL A 232 32.38 13.06 2.79
C VAL A 232 31.90 14.50 2.64
N GLY A 233 32.47 15.23 1.68
CA GLY A 233 32.21 16.64 1.45
C GLY A 233 31.51 16.91 0.12
N ALA A 234 31.08 18.16 -0.08
CA ALA A 234 30.57 18.62 -1.36
C ALA A 234 31.63 18.46 -2.47
N GLY A 235 31.22 17.98 -3.63
CA GLY A 235 32.09 17.70 -4.78
C GLY A 235 32.73 16.30 -4.77
N ASP A 236 32.63 15.56 -3.66
CA ASP A 236 33.00 14.13 -3.66
C ASP A 236 32.05 13.34 -4.57
N ARG A 237 32.55 12.23 -5.12
CA ARG A 237 31.72 11.32 -5.94
C ARG A 237 31.48 10.01 -5.24
N VAL A 238 30.21 9.67 -5.06
CA VAL A 238 29.74 8.45 -4.39
C VAL A 238 29.05 7.52 -5.38
N TRP A 239 29.13 6.21 -5.14
CA TRP A 239 28.38 5.24 -5.94
C TRP A 239 26.90 5.30 -5.59
N ALA A 240 26.05 5.52 -6.60
CA ALA A 240 24.60 5.54 -6.52
C ALA A 240 23.99 4.47 -7.42
N TRP A 241 22.81 3.98 -7.04
CA TRP A 241 22.07 2.96 -7.78
C TRP A 241 20.76 3.55 -8.31
N ASP A 242 20.53 3.34 -9.61
CA ASP A 242 19.25 3.64 -10.24
C ASP A 242 18.37 2.36 -10.23
N PRO A 243 17.28 2.31 -9.44
CA PRO A 243 16.41 1.14 -9.39
C PRO A 243 15.54 0.95 -10.63
N THR A 244 15.35 1.99 -11.46
CA THR A 244 14.55 1.96 -12.69
C THR A 244 15.31 1.23 -13.80
N VAL A 245 16.55 1.64 -14.08
CA VAL A 245 17.39 1.01 -15.12
C VAL A 245 18.36 -0.04 -14.57
N ARG A 246 18.39 -0.22 -13.24
CA ARG A 246 19.22 -1.21 -12.52
C ARG A 246 20.71 -1.06 -12.81
N SER A 247 21.22 0.17 -12.70
CA SER A 247 22.62 0.47 -12.99
C SER A 247 23.28 1.30 -11.90
N TRP A 248 24.60 1.14 -11.76
CA TRP A 248 25.43 1.91 -10.84
C TRP A 248 26.11 3.06 -11.58
N SER A 249 26.08 4.26 -11.00
CA SER A 249 26.78 5.44 -11.51
C SER A 249 27.46 6.20 -10.37
N LEU A 250 28.48 7.00 -10.68
CA LEU A 250 29.04 7.94 -9.71
C LEU A 250 28.22 9.23 -9.72
N GLN A 251 27.76 9.66 -8.56
CA GLN A 251 27.01 10.90 -8.37
C GLN A 251 27.80 11.85 -7.48
N GLU A 252 27.71 13.14 -7.80
CA GLU A 252 28.31 14.20 -7.00
C GLU A 252 27.50 14.41 -5.70
N VAL A 253 28.23 14.58 -4.61
CA VAL A 253 27.68 14.95 -3.31
C VAL A 253 27.48 16.46 -3.30
N GLY A 254 26.25 16.91 -3.07
CA GLY A 254 25.92 18.32 -2.89
C GLY A 254 26.32 18.84 -1.50
N GLY A 255 26.33 17.98 -0.48
CA GLY A 255 26.78 18.37 0.86
C GLY A 255 26.55 17.32 1.95
N LEU A 256 27.22 17.54 3.08
CA LEU A 256 27.07 16.76 4.31
C LEU A 256 25.95 17.36 5.17
N LEU A 257 25.02 16.52 5.60
CA LEU A 257 23.93 16.90 6.51
C LEU A 257 24.23 16.34 7.89
N VAL A 258 24.13 17.19 8.93
CA VAL A 258 24.39 16.83 10.32
C VAL A 258 23.17 17.12 11.17
N HIS A 259 22.73 16.12 11.94
CA HIS A 259 21.51 16.22 12.75
C HIS A 259 21.73 15.67 14.16
N ASN A 260 20.94 16.17 15.11
CA ASN A 260 20.80 15.58 16.44
C ASN A 260 19.54 14.72 16.46
N TYR A 261 19.67 13.45 16.82
CA TYR A 261 18.60 12.47 16.75
C TYR A 261 18.32 11.83 18.11
N THR A 262 17.04 11.64 18.44
CA THR A 262 16.56 11.09 19.73
C THR A 262 15.63 9.88 19.58
N GLY A 263 15.54 9.29 18.38
CA GLY A 263 14.71 8.11 18.11
C GLY A 263 15.48 6.79 18.17
N ASP A 264 14.87 5.75 17.59
CA ASP A 264 15.46 4.41 17.55
C ASP A 264 16.70 4.35 16.65
N ILE A 265 17.73 3.69 17.14
CA ILE A 265 18.90 3.31 16.35
C ILE A 265 18.84 1.81 16.07
N ILE A 266 19.07 1.45 14.82
CA ILE A 266 18.98 0.07 14.34
C ILE A 266 20.38 -0.41 13.98
N ASP A 267 20.83 -1.48 14.64
CA ASP A 267 22.05 -2.18 14.29
C ASP A 267 21.68 -3.35 13.36
N ILE A 268 22.21 -3.33 12.14
CA ILE A 268 21.93 -4.26 11.06
C ILE A 268 23.16 -5.14 10.84
N THR A 269 22.98 -6.45 10.92
CA THR A 269 24.03 -7.44 10.64
C THR A 269 23.66 -8.25 9.41
N ALA A 270 24.54 -8.29 8.42
CA ALA A 270 24.41 -9.07 7.19
C ALA A 270 25.77 -9.72 6.82
N SER A 271 25.80 -10.61 5.84
CA SER A 271 27.05 -11.26 5.38
C SER A 271 28.17 -10.26 5.07
N GLY A 272 29.16 -10.15 5.95
CA GLY A 272 30.31 -9.24 5.79
C GLY A 272 30.00 -7.76 6.01
N LEU A 273 28.85 -7.43 6.60
CA LEU A 273 28.36 -6.07 6.79
C LEU A 273 27.80 -5.87 8.21
N GLN A 274 28.24 -4.80 8.86
CA GLN A 274 27.67 -4.32 10.11
C GLN A 274 27.42 -2.81 9.95
N LEU A 275 26.16 -2.39 10.07
CA LEU A 275 25.74 -1.01 9.89
C LEU A 275 24.85 -0.56 11.05
N THR A 276 24.88 0.73 11.34
CA THR A 276 24.03 1.36 12.35
C THR A 276 23.36 2.58 11.74
N ALA A 277 22.02 2.61 11.74
CA ALA A 277 21.21 3.65 11.11
C ALA A 277 20.07 4.12 12.03
N THR A 278 19.46 5.26 11.75
CA THR A 278 18.19 5.65 12.40
C THR A 278 17.05 4.76 11.94
N GLY A 279 16.02 4.60 12.78
CA GLY A 279 14.89 3.70 12.52
C GLY A 279 14.17 3.92 11.19
N ASN A 280 14.05 5.18 10.77
CA ASN A 280 13.38 5.60 9.54
C ASN A 280 14.26 5.52 8.28
N HIS A 281 15.55 5.18 8.39
CA HIS A 281 16.45 5.22 7.24
C HIS A 281 16.05 4.21 6.15
N PRO A 282 15.76 4.60 4.90
CA PRO A 282 15.30 3.67 3.87
C PRO A 282 16.44 2.85 3.24
N PHE A 283 16.24 1.53 3.21
CA PHE A 283 17.09 0.56 2.52
C PHE A 283 16.35 -0.04 1.32
N TRP A 284 17.06 -0.27 0.22
CA TRP A 284 16.48 -0.99 -0.91
C TRP A 284 16.49 -2.49 -0.65
N VAL A 285 15.30 -3.07 -0.48
CA VAL A 285 15.13 -4.52 -0.29
C VAL A 285 14.69 -5.15 -1.60
N GLN A 286 15.51 -6.04 -2.13
CA GLN A 286 15.26 -6.77 -3.38
C GLN A 286 14.24 -7.89 -3.19
N SER A 287 14.29 -8.58 -2.05
CA SER A 287 13.36 -9.66 -1.70
C SER A 287 13.39 -9.91 -0.19
N GLY A 288 12.28 -10.39 0.36
CA GLY A 288 12.14 -10.66 1.79
C GLY A 288 10.74 -11.16 2.13
N ALA A 289 10.59 -11.81 3.28
CA ALA A 289 9.31 -12.37 3.69
C ALA A 289 8.25 -11.27 3.91
N GLY A 290 7.11 -11.37 3.20
CA GLY A 290 6.05 -10.38 3.24
C GLY A 290 6.49 -8.98 2.85
N LEU A 291 7.55 -8.84 2.04
CA LEU A 291 8.16 -7.55 1.70
C LEU A 291 7.15 -6.54 1.15
N ARG A 292 6.18 -7.01 0.36
CA ARG A 292 5.13 -6.17 -0.24
C ARG A 292 4.13 -5.63 0.80
N ASP A 293 3.95 -6.36 1.91
CA ASP A 293 2.98 -6.06 2.97
C ASP A 293 3.58 -5.23 4.11
N ARG A 294 4.88 -4.88 4.02
CA ARG A 294 5.56 -4.08 5.06
C ARG A 294 5.22 -2.60 4.94
N PRO A 295 5.32 -1.84 6.05
CA PRO A 295 5.21 -0.38 6.02
C PRO A 295 6.10 0.24 4.94
N LEU A 296 5.58 1.26 4.25
CA LEU A 296 6.39 2.08 3.33
C LEU A 296 7.40 2.89 4.13
N ALA A 297 8.52 3.22 3.52
CA ALA A 297 9.46 4.16 4.11
C ALA A 297 8.81 5.56 4.08
N GLU A 298 8.18 5.95 5.18
CA GLU A 298 7.36 7.17 5.29
C GLU A 298 8.12 8.42 4.82
N ASP A 299 9.42 8.48 5.10
CA ASP A 299 10.31 9.56 4.69
C ASP A 299 10.42 9.76 3.17
N LEU A 300 10.04 8.76 2.37
CA LEU A 300 10.06 8.82 0.91
C LEU A 300 8.69 9.13 0.32
N GLY A 301 7.61 9.15 1.12
CA GLY A 301 6.25 9.32 0.62
C GLY A 301 5.95 8.37 -0.55
N GLY A 302 5.39 8.91 -1.65
CA GLY A 302 5.10 8.18 -2.88
C GLY A 302 6.32 7.59 -3.60
N SER A 303 7.54 8.06 -3.31
CA SER A 303 8.79 7.56 -3.89
C SER A 303 9.29 6.26 -3.25
N SER A 304 8.60 5.74 -2.23
CA SER A 304 8.88 4.41 -1.63
C SER A 304 8.70 3.24 -2.61
N LEU A 305 7.90 3.44 -3.66
CA LEU A 305 7.64 2.45 -4.70
C LEU A 305 8.27 2.93 -6.02
N VAL A 306 9.07 2.07 -6.64
CA VAL A 306 9.64 2.33 -7.97
C VAL A 306 8.89 1.44 -8.97
N PRO A 307 8.11 2.02 -9.90
CA PRO A 307 7.35 1.25 -10.88
C PRO A 307 8.25 0.28 -11.68
N GLY A 308 7.83 -0.99 -11.79
CA GLY A 308 8.56 -2.02 -12.53
C GLY A 308 9.83 -2.56 -11.84
N ALA A 309 10.18 -2.04 -10.66
CA ALA A 309 11.28 -2.56 -9.88
C ALA A 309 10.87 -3.83 -9.11
N ALA A 310 11.78 -4.80 -9.02
CA ALA A 310 11.52 -6.06 -8.34
C ALA A 310 11.65 -5.96 -6.80
N GLY A 311 12.05 -4.81 -6.28
CA GLY A 311 12.23 -4.51 -4.85
C GLY A 311 11.54 -3.19 -4.46
N ARG A 312 11.70 -2.78 -3.20
CA ARG A 312 11.16 -1.52 -2.69
C ARG A 312 11.97 -0.95 -1.53
N TRP A 313 11.72 0.29 -1.19
CA TRP A 313 12.29 0.93 -0.01
C TRP A 313 11.60 0.44 1.27
N VAL A 314 12.41 0.12 2.28
CA VAL A 314 11.98 -0.33 3.60
C VAL A 314 12.79 0.42 4.65
N SER A 315 12.12 0.99 5.65
CA SER A 315 12.78 1.64 6.79
C SER A 315 13.67 0.65 7.55
N ALA A 316 14.78 1.11 8.11
CA ALA A 316 15.71 0.28 8.88
C ALA A 316 15.01 -0.55 9.96
N ARG A 317 14.02 0.03 10.66
CA ARG A 317 13.24 -0.64 11.71
C ARG A 317 12.34 -1.78 11.21
N ASP A 318 12.01 -1.78 9.93
CA ASP A 318 11.12 -2.75 9.29
C ASP A 318 11.88 -3.81 8.48
N LEU A 319 13.21 -3.73 8.47
CA LEU A 319 14.07 -4.80 8.00
C LEU A 319 13.89 -6.05 8.86
N ARG A 320 14.04 -7.21 8.23
CA ARG A 320 13.91 -8.53 8.85
C ARG A 320 15.09 -9.40 8.45
N ALA A 321 15.43 -10.35 9.32
CA ALA A 321 16.34 -11.42 8.92
C ALA A 321 15.78 -12.15 7.69
N GLY A 322 16.65 -12.45 6.73
CA GLY A 322 16.30 -13.02 5.43
C GLY A 322 16.06 -11.99 4.31
N ASP A 323 16.05 -10.69 4.62
CA ASP A 323 15.98 -9.66 3.59
C ASP A 323 17.22 -9.64 2.73
N THR A 324 17.04 -9.57 1.41
CA THR A 324 18.11 -9.44 0.43
C THR A 324 18.25 -7.99 0.02
N LEU A 325 19.43 -7.41 0.28
CA LEU A 325 19.76 -6.02 -0.07
C LEU A 325 20.65 -6.00 -1.31
N ILE A 326 20.48 -5.00 -2.18
CA ILE A 326 21.38 -4.78 -3.33
C ILE A 326 22.69 -4.16 -2.84
N THR A 327 23.80 -4.64 -3.40
CA THR A 327 25.13 -4.09 -3.13
C THR A 327 25.93 -3.86 -4.42
N ARG A 328 27.05 -3.11 -4.32
CA ARG A 328 28.03 -2.99 -5.42
C ARG A 328 28.64 -4.32 -5.84
N SER A 329 28.68 -5.29 -4.92
CA SER A 329 29.21 -6.65 -5.12
C SER A 329 28.15 -7.70 -5.48
N GLY A 330 26.88 -7.31 -5.66
CA GLY A 330 25.76 -8.20 -5.94
C GLY A 330 24.65 -8.02 -4.90
N PHE A 331 24.52 -8.99 -3.99
CA PHE A 331 23.49 -8.98 -2.95
C PHE A 331 24.05 -9.46 -1.61
N VAL A 332 23.44 -9.00 -0.52
CA VAL A 332 23.69 -9.51 0.84
C VAL A 332 22.38 -9.85 1.53
N VAL A 333 22.41 -10.81 2.45
CA VAL A 333 21.26 -11.21 3.24
C VAL A 333 21.41 -10.71 4.66
N VAL A 334 20.35 -10.09 5.19
CA VAL A 334 20.25 -9.66 6.58
C VAL A 334 20.15 -10.89 7.49
N HIS A 335 21.02 -10.98 8.49
CA HIS A 335 21.03 -12.07 9.47
C HIS A 335 20.35 -11.67 10.78
N ALA A 336 20.54 -10.42 11.21
CA ALA A 336 19.99 -9.93 12.47
C ALA A 336 19.76 -8.42 12.42
N ILE A 337 18.74 -8.00 13.16
CA ILE A 337 18.37 -6.61 13.41
C ILE A 337 18.26 -6.44 14.92
N ALA A 338 18.94 -5.44 15.47
CA ALA A 338 18.81 -5.05 16.88
C ALA A 338 18.32 -3.61 16.98
N VAL A 339 17.25 -3.39 17.75
CA VAL A 339 16.67 -2.07 17.97
C VAL A 339 17.17 -1.51 19.30
N ARG A 340 17.80 -0.35 19.25
CA ARG A 340 18.17 0.46 20.43
C ARG A 340 17.25 1.66 20.50
N ALA A 341 16.24 1.58 21.37
CA ALA A 341 15.34 2.70 21.61
C ALA A 341 16.11 3.93 22.12
N GLY A 342 15.74 5.10 21.61
CA GLY A 342 16.29 6.37 22.10
C GLY A 342 15.90 6.60 23.56
N SER A 343 16.83 7.09 24.38
CA SER A 343 16.52 7.54 25.73
C SER A 343 16.14 9.03 25.70
N PRO A 344 15.04 9.46 26.35
CA PRO A 344 14.68 10.88 26.43
C PRO A 344 15.86 11.72 26.95
N GLY A 345 16.29 12.73 26.19
CA GLY A 345 17.40 13.61 26.53
C GLY A 345 18.80 13.16 26.08
N GLN A 346 18.95 11.96 25.50
CA GLN A 346 20.22 11.50 24.93
C GLN A 346 20.22 11.70 23.41
N MET A 347 20.74 12.85 22.96
CA MET A 347 20.90 13.15 21.54
C MET A 347 22.14 12.46 20.97
N GLN A 348 22.01 11.84 19.81
CA GLN A 348 23.12 11.30 19.03
C GLN A 348 23.32 12.14 17.78
N THR A 349 24.56 12.53 17.50
CA THR A 349 24.91 13.19 16.23
C THR A 349 24.91 12.15 15.12
N VAL A 350 24.11 12.40 14.09
CA VAL A 350 23.93 11.53 12.93
C VAL A 350 24.12 12.33 11.64
N TYR A 351 24.46 11.62 10.57
CA TYR A 351 24.90 12.17 9.30
C TYR A 351 24.07 11.62 8.15
N ASN A 352 23.82 12.42 7.13
CA ASN A 352 23.31 11.98 5.83
C ASN A 352 23.98 12.82 4.74
N LEU A 353 23.79 12.45 3.48
CA LEU A 353 24.34 13.16 2.32
C LEU A 353 23.22 13.72 1.46
N SER A 354 23.43 14.91 0.91
CA SER A 354 22.73 15.34 -0.29
C SER A 354 23.49 14.78 -1.49
N VAL A 355 22.88 13.88 -2.24
CA VAL A 355 23.44 13.25 -3.45
C VAL A 355 22.50 13.58 -4.58
N GLY A 356 23.06 13.91 -5.75
CA GLY A 356 22.34 14.46 -6.90
C GLY A 356 21.22 13.58 -7.47
N VAL A 357 21.25 13.36 -8.79
CA VAL A 357 20.07 12.96 -9.61
C VAL A 357 19.31 11.72 -9.10
N HIS A 358 20.01 10.73 -8.54
CA HIS A 358 19.39 9.46 -8.17
C HIS A 358 18.90 9.38 -6.73
N HIS A 359 19.26 10.35 -5.87
CA HIS A 359 18.86 10.35 -4.46
C HIS A 359 19.21 9.06 -3.69
N THR A 360 20.25 8.34 -4.13
CA THR A 360 20.76 7.12 -3.48
C THR A 360 22.27 7.17 -3.34
N TYR A 361 22.81 6.40 -2.40
CA TYR A 361 24.25 6.13 -2.31
C TYR A 361 24.54 4.77 -1.67
N ALA A 362 25.79 4.30 -1.81
CA ALA A 362 26.25 3.02 -1.29
C ALA A 362 26.98 3.15 0.04
N VAL A 363 26.54 2.41 1.05
CA VAL A 363 27.13 2.39 2.40
C VAL A 363 27.66 1.01 2.82
N GLY A 364 28.61 1.01 3.75
CA GLY A 364 29.26 -0.18 4.29
C GLY A 364 30.31 -0.79 3.36
N SER A 365 31.00 -1.81 3.87
CA SER A 365 32.07 -2.55 3.18
C SER A 365 31.64 -3.18 1.86
N THR A 366 30.37 -3.57 1.75
CA THR A 366 29.79 -4.19 0.55
C THR A 366 29.10 -3.19 -0.37
N GLY A 367 28.78 -1.98 0.12
CA GLY A 367 28.10 -0.94 -0.65
C GLY A 367 26.61 -1.18 -0.83
N VAL A 368 25.87 -1.33 0.28
CA VAL A 368 24.40 -1.46 0.28
C VAL A 368 23.74 -0.17 -0.19
N VAL A 369 22.71 -0.30 -1.02
CA VAL A 369 21.92 0.83 -1.54
C VAL A 369 21.00 1.40 -0.47
N VAL A 370 21.16 2.70 -0.22
CA VAL A 370 20.33 3.48 0.72
C VAL A 370 19.84 4.76 0.07
N HIS A 371 18.73 5.29 0.55
CA HIS A 371 18.16 6.54 0.05
C HIS A 371 18.76 7.74 0.79
N ASN A 372 18.98 8.84 0.08
CA ASN A 372 19.45 10.09 0.66
C ASN A 372 18.29 10.92 1.23
N LYS A 373 18.58 12.00 1.94
CA LYS A 373 17.54 12.95 2.35
C LYS A 373 17.25 13.87 1.16
N GLY A 374 16.00 13.89 0.69
CA GLY A 374 15.55 14.83 -0.34
C GLY A 374 15.73 16.26 0.15
N ALA A 375 16.27 17.13 -0.71
CA ALA A 375 16.33 18.56 -0.46
C ALA A 375 14.89 19.12 -0.52
N ALA A 376 14.19 19.13 0.62
CA ALA A 376 13.15 20.11 0.82
C ALA A 376 13.85 21.43 1.17
N GLU A 377 13.56 22.47 0.38
CA GLU A 377 13.99 23.87 0.52
C GLU A 377 15.35 24.26 -0.06
N GLU A 378 15.40 24.46 -1.39
CA GLU A 378 16.23 25.52 -1.98
C GLU A 378 15.60 26.03 -3.29
N GLU A 379 14.37 26.54 -3.22
CA GLU A 379 13.78 27.35 -4.31
C GLU A 379 12.79 28.40 -3.74
N SER A 380 13.31 29.31 -2.92
CA SER A 380 12.61 30.59 -2.62
C SER A 380 13.56 31.74 -2.29
N ALA A 381 14.68 31.84 -3.01
CA ALA A 381 15.50 33.03 -3.04
C ALA A 381 16.02 33.26 -4.46
N GLY A 382 15.17 33.88 -5.28
CA GLY A 382 15.49 34.42 -6.59
C GLY A 382 14.74 35.72 -6.80
#